data_AF-A0AAU5XMG1-F1
#
_entry.id   AF-A0AAU5XMG1-F1
#
_cell.length_a   1.000
_cell.length_b   1.000
_cell.length_c   1.000
_cell.angle_alpha   90.00
_cell.angle_beta   90.00
_cell.angle_gamma   90.00
#
_symmetry.space_group_name_H-M   'P 1'
#
loop_
_entity.id
_entity.type
_entity.pdbx_description
1 polymer ?
#
loop_
_entity_poly.entity_id
_entity_poly.type
_entity_poly.pdbx_seq_one_letter_code
_entity_poly.pdbx_strand_id
1 'polypeptide(L)'
;MAWIFALNAECGGRETHARDLARHFDGWRSRIFSDGGGWWCGVVPEDLGEQGIRSADDATATTAAGRRLYWLLRTAPPVYRYALAGVEIGAFRTYDQLMAEKDLTVFPGLVVSEDIWAATGKRAAFSDFAPGYRWIPYRGETHTRG
;
A
#
# COMPACT_ATOMS: atom_id res chain seq x y z
N MET A 1 -5.58 -8.67 19.25
CA MET A 1 -4.83 -7.79 18.32
C MET A 1 -5.84 -7.26 17.32
N ALA A 2 -5.92 -5.93 17.16
CA ALA A 2 -6.86 -5.30 16.24
C ALA A 2 -6.36 -5.46 14.80
N TRP A 3 -7.22 -5.95 13.91
CA TRP A 3 -6.89 -6.18 12.50
C TRP A 3 -7.08 -4.86 11.76
N ILE A 4 -6.01 -4.08 11.63
CA ILE A 4 -6.08 -2.77 11.00
C ILE A 4 -5.75 -2.92 9.52
N PHE A 5 -6.75 -2.70 8.67
CA PHE A 5 -6.55 -2.52 7.23
C PHE A 5 -5.93 -1.14 6.99
N ALA A 6 -4.81 -1.09 6.26
CA ALA A 6 -4.10 0.15 6.01
C ALA A 6 -3.36 0.11 4.67
N LEU A 7 -3.15 1.28 4.08
CA LEU A 7 -2.13 1.49 3.04
C LEU A 7 -0.79 1.71 3.74
N ASN A 8 0.23 0.94 3.40
CA ASN A 8 1.60 1.19 3.82
C ASN A 8 2.45 1.54 2.61
N ALA A 9 3.15 2.67 2.68
CA ALA A 9 4.04 3.15 1.65
C ALA A 9 5.44 3.39 2.22
N GLU A 10 6.46 2.85 1.55
CA GLU A 10 7.85 3.07 1.89
C GLU A 10 8.37 4.28 1.08
N CYS A 11 9.03 5.22 1.75
CA CYS A 11 9.36 6.57 1.28
C CYS A 11 10.87 6.83 1.13
N GLY A 12 11.69 5.78 1.18
CA GLY A 12 13.14 5.86 1.10
C GLY A 12 13.78 6.45 2.35
N GLY A 13 14.99 6.99 2.20
CA GLY A 13 15.81 7.44 3.33
C GLY A 13 15.41 8.78 3.97
N ARG A 14 14.34 9.45 3.51
CA ARG A 14 13.95 10.78 3.98
C ARG A 14 12.61 10.75 4.73
N GLU A 15 12.63 11.12 6.01
CA GLU A 15 11.40 11.24 6.81
C GLU A 15 10.41 12.25 6.23
N THR A 16 10.93 13.34 5.63
CA THR A 16 10.10 14.38 5.03
C THR A 16 9.21 13.85 3.92
N HIS A 17 9.66 12.86 3.14
CA HIS A 17 8.85 12.21 2.12
C HIS A 17 7.65 11.47 2.72
N ALA A 18 7.86 10.72 3.82
CA ALA A 18 6.77 10.06 4.53
C ALA A 18 5.78 11.05 5.13
N ARG A 19 6.27 12.20 5.62
CA ARG A 19 5.42 13.31 6.10
C ARG A 19 4.63 13.97 4.97
N ASP A 20 5.24 14.21 3.82
CA ASP A 20 4.57 14.81 2.67
C ASP A 20 3.47 13.90 2.14
N LEU A 21 3.73 12.58 2.09
CA LEU A 21 2.70 11.60 1.77
C LEU A 21 1.57 11.60 2.80
N ALA A 22 1.89 11.61 4.10
CA ALA A 22 0.87 11.65 5.16
C ALA A 22 -0.05 12.88 5.04
N ARG A 23 0.50 14.06 4.69
CA ARG A 23 -0.29 15.28 4.46
C ARG A 23 -1.20 15.18 3.23
N HIS A 24 -0.84 14.37 2.23
CA HIS A 24 -1.70 14.14 1.06
C HIS A 24 -2.97 13.37 1.42
N PHE A 25 -2.90 12.51 2.45
CA PHE A 25 -4.04 11.80 3.02
C PHE A 25 -4.67 12.59 4.19
N ASP A 26 -4.70 13.92 4.10
CA ASP A 26 -5.30 14.75 5.16
C ASP A 26 -6.73 14.32 5.49
N GLY A 27 -7.07 14.38 6.77
CA GLY A 27 -8.32 13.83 7.30
C GLY A 27 -8.34 12.31 7.48
N TRP A 28 -7.27 11.57 7.16
CA TRP A 28 -7.16 10.15 7.44
C TRP A 28 -6.11 9.91 8.52
N ARG A 29 -6.32 8.88 9.36
CA ARG A 29 -5.36 8.54 10.42
C ARG A 29 -4.09 8.00 9.78
N SER A 30 -2.99 8.72 9.91
CA SER A 30 -1.68 8.32 9.40
C SER A 30 -0.66 8.04 10.50
N ARG A 31 0.33 7.22 10.19
CA ARG A 31 1.46 6.86 11.05
C ARG A 31 2.75 6.97 10.26
N ILE A 32 3.71 7.71 10.79
CA ILE A 32 5.07 7.78 10.26
C ILE A 32 6.00 6.94 11.15
N PHE A 33 6.81 6.09 10.56
CA PHE A 33 7.77 5.25 11.28
C PHE A 33 8.96 4.87 10.40
N SER A 34 10.01 4.32 10.99
CA SER A 34 11.16 3.76 10.26
C SER A 34 11.39 2.31 10.67
N ASP A 35 11.84 1.49 9.73
CA ASP A 35 12.31 0.12 9.93
C ASP A 35 13.84 0.01 10.00
N GLY A 36 14.56 1.13 9.99
CA GLY A 36 16.03 1.20 9.93
C GLY A 36 16.60 1.17 8.50
N GLY A 37 15.84 0.71 7.50
CA GLY A 37 16.21 0.72 6.08
C GLY A 37 15.53 1.84 5.27
N GLY A 38 14.46 2.41 5.81
CA GLY A 38 13.72 3.49 5.19
C GLY A 38 12.64 4.08 6.10
N TRP A 39 11.99 5.12 5.59
CA TRP A 39 10.87 5.79 6.23
C TRP A 39 9.55 5.35 5.62
N TRP A 40 8.54 5.19 6.46
CA TRP A 40 7.25 4.63 6.07
C TRP A 40 6.12 5.58 6.44
N CYS A 41 5.10 5.57 5.60
CA CYS A 41 3.81 6.20 5.85
C CYS A 41 2.73 5.11 5.81
N GLY A 42 2.10 4.85 6.96
CA GLY A 42 0.89 4.01 7.06
C GLY A 42 -0.35 4.89 7.13
N VAL A 43 -1.39 4.58 6.38
CA VAL A 43 -2.67 5.32 6.35
C VAL A 43 -3.82 4.37 6.58
N VAL A 44 -4.64 4.66 7.59
CA VAL A 44 -5.81 3.88 7.99
C VAL A 44 -7.07 4.62 7.51
N PRO A 45 -7.96 3.98 6.73
CA PRO A 45 -9.27 4.55 6.41
C PRO A 45 -10.11 4.74 7.66
N GLU A 46 -10.78 5.89 7.78
CA GLU A 46 -11.67 6.19 8.92
C GLU A 46 -12.91 5.27 8.95
N ASP A 47 -13.38 4.85 7.78
CA ASP A 47 -14.65 4.13 7.61
C ASP A 47 -14.59 2.65 8.02
N LEU A 48 -13.42 2.11 8.36
CA LEU A 48 -13.28 0.70 8.75
C LEU A 48 -13.17 0.55 10.25
N GLY A 49 -14.06 -0.25 10.83
CA GLY A 49 -13.93 -0.67 12.22
C GLY A 49 -12.66 -1.48 12.46
N GLU A 50 -12.20 -1.54 13.70
CA GLU A 50 -11.03 -2.34 14.12
C GLU A 50 -11.24 -3.87 14.01
N GLN A 51 -12.44 -4.26 13.57
CA GLN A 51 -12.87 -5.62 13.35
C GLN A 51 -12.60 -5.93 11.88
N GLY A 52 -11.66 -6.83 11.59
CA GLY A 52 -11.38 -7.26 10.21
C GLY A 52 -12.59 -7.88 9.51
N ILE A 53 -12.39 -8.44 8.32
CA ILE A 53 -13.47 -8.96 7.47
C ILE A 53 -14.15 -10.18 8.13
N ARG A 54 -15.38 -10.02 8.63
CA ARG A 54 -16.19 -11.09 9.24
C ARG A 54 -17.42 -11.46 8.42
N SER A 55 -17.81 -10.56 7.52
CA SER A 55 -18.98 -10.72 6.65
C SER A 55 -18.66 -10.30 5.22
N ALA A 56 -19.59 -10.58 4.30
CA ALA A 56 -19.54 -10.07 2.93
C ALA A 56 -19.66 -8.54 2.88
N ASP A 57 -20.38 -7.94 3.83
CA ASP A 57 -20.52 -6.48 3.93
C ASP A 57 -19.20 -5.84 4.36
N ASP A 58 -18.48 -6.46 5.32
CA ASP A 58 -17.13 -6.01 5.71
C ASP A 58 -16.15 -6.11 4.55
N ALA A 59 -16.21 -7.19 3.75
CA ALA A 59 -15.36 -7.34 2.57
C ALA A 59 -15.66 -6.27 1.52
N THR A 60 -16.94 -5.93 1.34
CA THR A 60 -17.39 -4.88 0.43
C THR A 60 -16.92 -3.51 0.91
N ALA A 61 -17.09 -3.20 2.20
CA ALA A 61 -16.62 -1.96 2.81
C ALA A 61 -15.09 -1.82 2.73
N THR A 62 -14.35 -2.89 3.05
CA THR A 62 -12.88 -2.92 2.97
C THR A 62 -12.40 -2.74 1.54
N THR A 63 -13.04 -3.39 0.56
CA THR A 63 -12.77 -3.18 -0.86
C THR A 63 -12.99 -1.74 -1.29
N ALA A 64 -14.09 -1.12 -0.83
CA ALA A 64 -14.38 0.27 -1.14
C ALA A 64 -13.34 1.22 -0.52
N ALA A 65 -12.91 0.96 0.72
CA ALA A 65 -11.83 1.71 1.38
C ALA A 65 -10.49 1.54 0.65
N GLY A 66 -10.11 0.31 0.28
CA GLY A 66 -8.91 0.02 -0.51
C GLY A 66 -8.89 0.77 -1.84
N ARG A 67 -10.01 0.79 -2.57
CA ARG A 67 -10.13 1.56 -3.81
C ARG A 67 -9.93 3.06 -3.59
N ARG A 68 -10.46 3.62 -2.49
CA ARG A 68 -10.26 5.04 -2.13
C ARG A 68 -8.80 5.34 -1.80
N LEU A 69 -8.12 4.46 -1.05
CA LEU A 69 -6.70 4.58 -0.75
C LEU A 69 -5.86 4.67 -2.03
N TYR A 70 -6.08 3.74 -2.97
CA TYR A 70 -5.35 3.77 -4.25
C TYR A 70 -5.70 4.99 -5.10
N TRP A 71 -6.97 5.41 -5.13
CA TRP A 71 -7.37 6.61 -5.86
C TRP A 71 -6.65 7.86 -5.35
N LEU A 72 -6.57 8.04 -4.02
CA LEU A 72 -5.82 9.13 -3.42
C LEU A 72 -4.31 9.00 -3.70
N LEU A 73 -3.74 7.80 -3.52
CA LEU A 73 -2.33 7.53 -3.77
C LEU A 73 -1.91 7.87 -5.22
N ARG A 74 -2.78 7.65 -6.22
CA ARG A 74 -2.50 8.02 -7.63
C ARG A 74 -2.24 9.50 -7.84
N THR A 75 -2.73 10.35 -6.95
CA THR A 75 -2.59 11.81 -7.01
C THR A 75 -1.54 12.34 -6.05
N ALA A 76 -0.89 11.45 -5.28
CA ALA A 76 0.11 11.81 -4.30
C ALA A 76 1.40 12.30 -4.97
N PRO A 77 2.21 13.13 -4.27
CA PRO A 77 3.54 13.47 -4.75
C PRO A 77 4.41 12.21 -4.91
N PRO A 78 5.37 12.19 -5.85
CA PRO A 78 6.21 11.02 -6.14
C PRO A 78 7.33 10.85 -5.09
N VAL A 79 6.93 10.63 -3.83
CA VAL A 79 7.81 10.60 -2.66
C VAL A 79 7.95 9.20 -2.05
N TYR A 80 7.21 8.22 -2.58
CA TYR A 80 7.27 6.83 -2.14
C TYR A 80 7.94 5.92 -3.19
N ARG A 81 8.60 4.84 -2.76
CA ARG A 81 9.19 3.83 -3.64
C ARG A 81 8.20 2.72 -3.98
N TYR A 82 7.42 2.27 -3.01
CA TYR A 82 6.38 1.27 -3.21
C TYR A 82 5.31 1.37 -2.13
N ALA A 83 4.12 0.85 -2.41
CA ALA A 83 3.00 0.85 -1.49
C ALA A 83 2.05 -0.34 -1.69
N LEU A 84 1.41 -0.79 -0.60
CA LEU A 84 0.33 -1.77 -0.65
C LEU A 84 -0.72 -1.49 0.42
N ALA A 85 -2.01 -1.61 0.07
CA ALA A 85 -3.12 -1.70 1.01
C ALA A 85 -3.44 -3.15 1.39
N GLY A 86 -3.64 -3.42 2.68
CA GLY A 86 -4.03 -4.75 3.16
C GLY A 86 -4.18 -4.84 4.68
N VAL A 87 -4.60 -6.00 5.17
CA VAL A 87 -4.78 -6.32 6.60
C VAL A 87 -3.47 -6.81 7.21
N GLU A 88 -3.16 -6.36 8.43
CA GLU A 88 -1.96 -6.74 9.20
C GLU A 88 -0.66 -6.60 8.41
N ILE A 89 -0.37 -5.37 8.03
CA ILE A 89 0.89 -5.06 7.40
C ILE A 89 1.67 -4.07 8.26
N GLY A 90 2.31 -4.58 9.32
CA GLY A 90 3.57 -3.96 9.75
C GLY A 90 4.57 -4.21 8.63
N ALA A 91 5.05 -3.16 7.96
CA ALA A 91 5.98 -3.19 6.81
C ALA A 91 5.74 -4.37 5.83
N PHE A 92 5.03 -4.11 4.72
CA PHE A 92 4.54 -5.14 3.79
C PHE A 92 5.58 -6.12 3.30
N ARG A 93 6.80 -5.61 3.18
CA ARG A 93 8.09 -6.27 3.22
C ARG A 93 9.08 -5.11 3.35
N THR A 94 10.24 -5.31 3.98
CA THR A 94 11.29 -4.27 3.87
C THR A 94 11.73 -4.14 2.42
N TYR A 95 12.42 -3.04 2.07
CA TYR A 95 12.90 -2.84 0.70
C TYR A 95 13.71 -4.04 0.20
N ASP A 96 14.64 -4.55 1.00
CA ASP A 96 15.48 -5.70 0.63
C ASP A 96 14.66 -6.98 0.43
N GLN A 97 13.64 -7.18 1.27
CA GLN A 97 12.73 -8.33 1.13
C GLN A 97 11.86 -8.23 -0.13
N LEU A 98 11.39 -7.04 -0.50
CA LEU A 98 10.67 -6.82 -1.75
C LEU A 98 11.57 -7.10 -2.96
N MET A 99 12.83 -6.62 -2.92
CA MET A 99 13.79 -6.82 -4.01
C MET A 99 14.25 -8.28 -4.14
N ALA A 100 14.21 -9.05 -3.05
CA ALA A 100 14.49 -10.48 -3.06
C ALA A 100 13.30 -11.35 -3.51
N GLU A 101 12.10 -10.78 -3.64
CA GLU A 101 10.92 -11.52 -4.04
C GLU A 101 10.99 -11.92 -5.52
N LYS A 102 10.82 -13.20 -5.79
CA LYS A 102 10.88 -13.74 -7.17
C LYS A 102 9.63 -13.41 -7.94
N ASP A 103 8.49 -13.36 -7.24
CA ASP A 103 7.20 -13.14 -7.86
C ASP A 103 6.39 -12.05 -7.16
N LEU A 104 6.57 -10.81 -7.58
CA LEU A 104 5.74 -9.69 -7.11
C LEU A 104 4.24 -9.79 -7.47
N THR A 105 3.83 -10.71 -8.35
CA THR A 105 2.40 -10.85 -8.73
C THR A 105 1.53 -11.49 -7.66
N VAL A 106 2.16 -12.07 -6.65
CA VAL A 106 1.47 -12.57 -5.44
C VAL A 106 0.91 -11.44 -4.57
N PHE A 107 1.16 -10.18 -4.94
CA PHE A 107 0.75 -8.98 -4.22
C PHE A 107 -0.23 -8.11 -5.04
N PRO A 108 -1.50 -8.50 -5.17
CA PRO A 108 -2.51 -7.67 -5.81
C PRO A 108 -2.61 -6.30 -5.15
N GLY A 109 -2.57 -5.23 -5.93
CA GLY A 109 -2.56 -3.85 -5.43
C GLY A 109 -1.15 -3.27 -5.22
N LEU A 110 -0.08 -4.05 -5.39
CA LEU A 110 1.28 -3.53 -5.19
C LEU A 110 1.58 -2.42 -6.19
N VAL A 111 1.90 -1.24 -5.68
CA VAL A 111 2.39 -0.08 -6.44
C VAL A 111 3.89 0.00 -6.24
N VAL A 112 4.66 0.20 -7.30
CA VAL A 112 6.12 0.37 -7.28
C VAL A 112 6.54 1.51 -8.17
N SER A 113 7.65 2.17 -7.84
CA SER A 113 8.30 3.13 -8.73
C SER A 113 8.81 2.42 -9.99
N GLU A 114 9.00 3.19 -11.08
CA GLU A 114 9.57 2.64 -12.31
C GLU A 114 10.97 2.05 -12.10
N ASP A 115 11.76 2.59 -11.17
CA ASP A 115 13.07 2.04 -10.80
C ASP A 115 12.97 0.63 -10.23
N ILE A 116 12.04 0.40 -9.29
CA ILE A 116 11.80 -0.94 -8.71
C ILE A 116 11.25 -1.88 -9.77
N TRP A 117 10.29 -1.41 -10.59
CA TRP A 117 9.74 -2.21 -11.68
C TRP A 117 10.82 -2.62 -12.69
N ALA A 118 11.74 -1.72 -13.02
CA ALA A 118 12.87 -1.99 -13.89
C ALA A 118 13.85 -3.00 -13.25
N ALA A 119 14.20 -2.80 -11.99
CA ALA A 119 15.14 -3.66 -11.25
C ALA A 119 14.59 -5.08 -11.02
N THR A 120 13.26 -5.24 -10.96
CA THR A 120 12.58 -6.53 -10.76
C THR A 120 12.13 -7.19 -12.07
N GLY A 121 12.64 -6.73 -13.21
CA GLY A 121 12.52 -7.41 -14.50
C GLY A 121 11.35 -6.96 -15.39
N LYS A 122 10.76 -5.78 -15.16
CA LYS A 122 9.75 -5.15 -16.02
C LYS A 122 8.57 -6.06 -16.39
N ARG A 123 8.01 -6.75 -15.40
CA ARG A 123 7.00 -7.78 -15.66
C ARG A 123 5.72 -7.18 -16.25
N ALA A 124 5.19 -7.82 -17.29
CA ALA A 124 4.02 -7.36 -18.04
C ALA A 124 2.70 -7.36 -17.23
N ALA A 125 2.68 -8.00 -16.06
CA ALA A 125 1.53 -7.98 -15.16
C ALA A 125 1.27 -6.60 -14.54
N PHE A 126 2.26 -5.70 -14.56
CA PHE A 126 2.12 -4.34 -14.08
C PHE A 126 1.45 -3.45 -15.12
N SER A 127 0.50 -2.64 -14.68
CA SER A 127 -0.18 -1.59 -15.45
C SER A 127 0.28 -0.21 -14.99
N ASP A 128 -0.10 0.83 -15.73
CA ASP A 128 0.13 2.22 -15.34
C ASP A 128 -0.69 2.59 -14.09
N PHE A 129 -0.06 3.34 -13.19
CA PHE A 129 -0.71 3.83 -11.96
C PHE A 129 -0.79 5.36 -11.92
N ALA A 130 0.36 6.00 -11.86
CA ALA A 130 0.61 7.43 -11.87
C ALA A 130 1.97 7.68 -12.56
N PRO A 131 2.30 8.90 -13.01
CA PRO A 131 3.62 9.18 -13.57
C PRO A 131 4.75 8.71 -12.66
N GLY A 132 5.66 7.87 -13.17
CA GLY A 132 6.76 7.28 -12.39
C GLY A 132 6.38 6.04 -11.56
N TYR A 133 5.14 5.54 -11.66
CA TYR A 133 4.66 4.38 -10.92
C TYR A 133 3.94 3.35 -11.79
N ARG A 134 4.17 2.09 -11.47
CA ARG A 134 3.49 0.93 -12.02
C ARG A 134 2.79 0.18 -10.89
N TRP A 135 1.72 -0.54 -11.20
CA TRP A 135 1.03 -1.34 -10.19
C TRP A 135 0.41 -2.62 -10.72
N ILE A 136 0.13 -3.53 -9.80
CA ILE A 136 -0.74 -4.67 -10.04
C ILE A 136 -2.15 -4.27 -9.60
N PRO A 137 -3.17 -4.29 -10.48
CA PRO A 137 -4.50 -3.83 -10.11
C PRO A 137 -5.05 -4.53 -8.87
N TYR A 138 -5.51 -3.73 -7.92
CA TYR A 138 -6.15 -4.21 -6.70
C TYR A 138 -7.48 -4.91 -7.03
N ARG A 139 -7.64 -6.15 -6.56
CA ARG A 139 -8.80 -6.99 -6.88
C ARG A 139 -9.97 -6.84 -5.90
N GLY A 140 -9.76 -6.18 -4.77
CA GLY A 140 -10.69 -6.17 -3.65
C GLY A 140 -10.49 -7.36 -2.73
N GLU A 141 -11.15 -7.28 -1.58
CA GLU A 141 -11.11 -8.32 -0.56
C GLU A 141 -12.20 -9.36 -0.81
N THR A 142 -11.89 -10.63 -0.54
CA THR A 142 -12.84 -11.73 -0.65
C THR A 142 -13.17 -12.30 0.72
N HIS A 143 -14.45 -12.37 1.08
CA HIS A 143 -14.89 -13.18 2.21
C HIS A 143 -14.92 -14.65 1.80
N THR A 144 -13.84 -15.39 2.06
CA THR A 144 -13.89 -16.86 2.03
C THR A 144 -14.50 -17.31 3.34
N ARG A 145 -15.74 -17.84 3.30
CA ARG A 145 -16.32 -18.58 4.43
C ARG A 145 -15.38 -19.75 4.75
N GLY A 146 -14.70 -19.67 5.89
CA GLY A 146 -14.08 -20.82 6.54
C GLY A 146 -15.10 -21.56 7.38
#